data_AF-A0A0L7KYV6-F1
#
_entry.id   AF-A0A0L7KYV6-F1
#
_cell.length_a   1.000
_cell.length_b   1.000
_cell.length_c   1.000
_cell.angle_alpha   90.00
_cell.angle_beta   90.00
_cell.angle_gamma   90.00
#
_symmetry.space_group_name_H-M   'P 1'
#
loop_
_entity.id
_entity.type
_entity.pdbx_description
1 polymer ?
#
loop_
_entity_poly.entity_id
_entity_poly.type
_entity_poly.pdbx_seq_one_letter_code
_entity_poly.pdbx_strand_id
1 'polypeptide(L)' 'MAKHNASVYGVADRIEFIVGDFFELAPTIEADMVFLSPPWGGPNYSNVSYIYDRGRYGVPEPALGRAQLL' A
#
# COMPACT_ATOMS: atom_id res chain seq x y z
N MET A 1 18.08 6.31 -1.83
CA MET A 1 17.60 7.70 -1.72
C MET A 1 17.05 8.03 -0.33
N ALA A 2 16.00 7.35 0.17
CA ALA A 2 15.38 7.72 1.46
C ALA A 2 16.36 7.80 2.65
N LYS A 3 17.23 6.78 2.84
CA LYS A 3 18.29 6.80 3.87
C LYS A 3 19.24 8.00 3.74
N HIS A 4 19.69 8.30 2.51
CA HIS A 4 20.56 9.45 2.24
C HIS A 4 19.88 10.78 2.61
N ASN A 5 18.61 10.97 2.20
CA ASN A 5 17.85 12.17 2.53
C ASN A 5 17.71 12.33 4.06
N ALA A 6 17.39 11.25 4.77
CA ALA A 6 17.30 11.28 6.23
C ALA A 6 18.62 11.68 6.91
N SER A 7 19.76 11.25 6.37
CA SER A 7 21.08 11.69 6.84
C SER A 7 21.32 13.18 6.57
N VAL A 8 20.99 13.68 5.37
CA VAL A 8 21.12 15.10 5.02
C VAL A 8 20.30 15.99 5.96
N TYR A 9 19.11 15.54 6.36
CA TYR A 9 18.23 16.28 7.28
C TYR A 9 18.51 16.00 8.78
N GLY A 10 19.48 15.15 9.11
CA GLY A 10 19.86 14.88 10.50
C GLY A 10 18.81 14.17 11.34
N VAL A 11 17.94 13.36 10.71
CA VAL A 11 16.85 12.61 11.38
C VAL A 11 16.98 11.09 11.23
N ALA A 12 18.12 10.62 10.71
CA ALA A 12 18.33 9.20 10.40
C ALA A 12 18.24 8.28 11.64
N ASP A 13 18.55 8.78 12.83
CA ASP A 13 18.45 8.08 14.12
C ASP A 13 17.00 7.81 14.56
N ARG A 14 16.02 8.46 13.91
CA ARG A 14 14.60 8.37 14.26
C ARG A 14 13.79 7.52 13.28
N ILE A 15 14.42 6.94 12.26
CA ILE A 15 13.73 6.25 11.18
C ILE A 15 14.32 4.85 11.01
N GLU A 16 13.47 3.82 11.16
CA GLU A 16 13.78 2.47 10.72
C GLU A 16 13.37 2.28 9.26
N PHE A 17 14.28 1.73 8.44
CA PHE A 17 14.05 1.52 7.01
C PHE A 17 13.97 0.03 6.70
N ILE A 18 12.77 -0.44 6.37
CA ILE A 18 12.50 -1.81 5.94
C ILE A 18 12.19 -1.80 4.44
N VAL A 19 12.76 -2.75 3.69
CA VAL A 19 12.50 -2.94 2.26
C VAL A 19 11.71 -4.25 2.09
N GLY A 20 10.52 -4.17 1.51
CA GLY A 20 9.69 -5.34 1.21
C GLY A 20 8.31 -4.94 0.71
N ASP A 21 7.46 -5.93 0.46
CA ASP A 21 6.05 -5.72 0.13
C ASP A 21 5.28 -5.30 1.39
N PHE A 22 4.53 -4.20 1.30
CA PHE A 22 3.73 -3.69 2.41
C PHE A 22 2.70 -4.72 2.89
N PHE A 23 2.04 -5.46 1.98
CA PHE A 23 0.97 -6.39 2.36
C PHE A 23 1.52 -7.62 3.11
N GLU A 24 2.77 -7.97 2.88
CA GLU A 24 3.44 -9.05 3.62
C GLU A 24 3.96 -8.55 4.98
N LEU A 25 4.46 -7.31 5.05
CA LEU A 25 5.09 -6.76 6.24
C LEU A 25 4.09 -6.20 7.27
N ALA A 26 3.00 -5.56 6.81
CA ALA A 26 2.07 -4.84 7.67
C ALA A 26 1.52 -5.67 8.85
N PRO A 27 1.20 -6.98 8.72
CA PRO A 27 0.74 -7.79 9.86
C PRO A 27 1.78 -7.98 10.97
N THR A 28 3.06 -7.72 10.69
CA THR A 28 4.17 -7.91 11.63
C THR A 28 4.60 -6.63 12.34
N ILE A 29 4.05 -5.48 11.95
CA ILE A 29 4.46 -4.16 12.44
C ILE A 29 3.35 -3.60 13.34
N GLU A 30 3.69 -3.24 14.57
CA GLU A 30 2.79 -2.51 15.47
C GLU A 30 2.96 -0.99 15.27
N ALA A 31 1.85 -0.28 15.08
CA ALA A 31 1.84 1.17 14.92
C ALA A 31 0.49 1.77 15.35
N ASP A 32 0.54 2.95 15.97
CA ASP A 32 -0.68 3.73 16.30
C ASP A 32 -1.30 4.39 15.06
N MET A 33 -0.48 4.70 14.06
CA MET A 33 -0.89 5.41 12.85
C MET A 33 -0.12 4.90 11.62
N VAL A 34 -0.81 4.84 10.48
CA VAL A 34 -0.23 4.49 9.19
C VAL A 34 -0.44 5.63 8.21
N PHE A 35 0.64 6.09 7.56
CA PHE A 35 0.61 7.04 6.46
C PHE A 35 1.01 6.33 5.17
N LEU A 36 0.18 6.42 4.12
CA LEU A 36 0.43 5.79 2.82
C LEU A 36 0.47 6.85 1.72
N SER A 37 1.50 6.79 0.89
CA SER A 37 1.60 7.56 -0.36
C SER A 37 1.70 6.58 -1.54
N PRO A 38 0.61 5.87 -1.89
CA PRO A 38 0.63 4.98 -3.05
C PRO A 38 0.93 5.80 -4.33
N PRO A 39 1.31 5.16 -5.43
CA PRO A 39 1.39 5.88 -6.69
C PRO A 39 0.02 6.49 -7.01
N TRP A 40 -0.04 7.82 -7.08
CA TRP A 40 -1.28 8.58 -7.33
C TRP A 40 -1.67 8.59 -8.81
N GLY A 41 -1.43 7.47 -9.50
CA GLY A 41 -1.33 7.39 -10.95
C GLY A 41 -2.42 8.19 -11.66
N GLY A 42 -2.01 8.99 -12.64
CA GLY A 42 -2.95 9.64 -13.56
C GLY A 42 -3.93 8.64 -14.21
N PRO A 43 -4.81 9.10 -15.10
CA PRO A 43 -6.13 8.51 -15.43
C PRO A 43 -6.25 6.98 -15.63
N ASN A 44 -5.16 6.27 -15.90
CA ASN A 44 -5.08 4.80 -15.92
C ASN A 44 -5.36 4.12 -14.56
N TYR A 45 -5.29 4.83 -13.43
CA TYR A 45 -5.70 4.27 -12.11
C TYR A 45 -7.21 3.99 -12.01
N SER A 46 -8.01 4.61 -12.88
CA SER A 46 -9.48 4.55 -12.85
C SER A 46 -10.05 3.22 -13.38
N ASN A 47 -9.25 2.45 -14.12
CA ASN A 47 -9.71 1.21 -14.77
C ASN A 47 -9.58 -0.03 -13.86
N VAL A 48 -9.23 0.16 -12.59
CA VAL A 48 -9.18 -0.94 -11.63
C VAL A 48 -10.25 -0.70 -10.57
N SER A 49 -11.39 -1.37 -10.73
CA SER A 49 -12.43 -1.42 -9.71
C SER A 49 -11.98 -2.33 -8.57
N TYR A 50 -11.06 -1.85 -7.75
CA TYR A 50 -10.88 -2.42 -6.42
C TYR A 50 -12.11 -2.03 -5.60
N ILE A 51 -12.99 -2.99 -5.34
CA ILE A 51 -13.97 -2.85 -4.26
C ILE A 51 -13.15 -2.82 -2.97
N TYR A 52 -12.88 -1.62 -2.47
CA TYR A 52 -12.30 -1.45 -1.12
C TYR A 52 -13.43 -1.70 -0.11
N ASP A 53 -13.57 -2.95 0.34
CA ASP A 53 -14.38 -3.24 1.52
C ASP A 53 -13.67 -2.64 2.75
N ARG A 54 -14.30 -1.64 3.39
CA ARG A 54 -13.79 -0.99 4.60
C ARG A 54 -13.63 -1.94 5.79
N GLY A 55 -14.17 -3.16 5.73
CA GLY A 55 -14.00 -4.19 6.76
C GLY A 55 -12.77 -5.08 6.61
N ARG A 56 -12.08 -5.06 5.45
CA ARG A 56 -10.95 -5.94 5.17
C ARG A 56 -9.86 -5.17 4.45
N TYR A 57 -8.74 -4.96 5.13
CA TYR A 57 -7.56 -4.25 4.64
C TYR A 57 -7.06 -4.82 3.29
N GLY A 58 -7.57 -4.27 2.18
CA GLY A 58 -6.90 -4.25 0.88
C GLY A 58 -6.65 -5.59 0.17
N VAL A 59 -7.29 -6.70 0.56
CA VAL A 59 -7.18 -7.97 -0.19
C VAL A 59 -8.18 -7.93 -1.37
N PRO A 60 -7.73 -7.92 -2.64
CA PRO A 60 -8.65 -7.95 -3.77
C PRO A 60 -9.34 -9.32 -3.86
N GLU A 61 -10.67 -9.35 -3.74
CA GLU A 61 -11.46 -10.55 -3.99
C GLU A 61 -11.67 -10.71 -5.51
N PRO A 62 -11.42 -11.90 -6.11
CA PRO A 62 -11.81 -12.15 -7.49
C PRO A 62 -13.32 -11.99 -7.60
N ALA A 63 -13.78 -11.15 -8.52
CA ALA A 63 -15.21 -10.96 -8.78
C ALA A 63 -15.83 -12.29 -9.23
N LEU A 64 -16.40 -13.04 -8.28
CA LEU A 64 -17.14 -14.25 -8.58
C LEU A 64 -18.40 -13.88 -9.38
N GLY A 65 -18.33 -14.16 -10.68
CA GLY A 65 -19.49 -14.54 -11.49
C GLY A 65 -20.26 -13.40 -12.16
N ARG A 66 -20.04 -13.26 -13.47
CA ARG A 66 -21.13 -13.49 -14.43
C ARG A 66 -20.60 -14.28 -15.62
N ALA A 67 -20.95 -15.56 -15.65
CA ALA A 67 -21.07 -16.27 -16.91
C ALA A 67 -22.09 -15.50 -17.77
N GLN A 68 -21.68 -15.09 -18.96
CA GLN A 68 -22.61 -14.80 -20.03
C GLN A 68 -22.14 -15.60 -21.23
N LEU A 69 -22.81 -16.75 -21.45
CA LEU A 69 -23.01 -17.24 -22.80
C LEU A 69 -23.60 -16.07 -23.61
N LEU A 70 -22.86 -15.61 -24.60
CA LEU A 70 -23.23 -15.53 -26.03
C LEU A 70 -21.96 -15.21 -26.82
#